data_AF-A0A2V7V704-F1
#
_entry.id   AF-A0A2V7V704-F1
#
_cell.length_a   1.000
_cell.length_b   1.000
_cell.length_c   1.000
_cell.angle_alpha   90.00
_cell.angle_beta   90.00
_cell.angle_gamma   90.00
#
_symmetry.space_group_name_H-M   'P 1'
#
loop_
_entity.id
_entity.type
_entity.pdbx_description
1 polymer ?
#
loop_
_entity_poly.entity_id
_entity_poly.type
_entity_poly.pdbx_seq_one_letter_code
_entity_poly.pdbx_strand_id
1 'polypeptide(L)'
;MAIQLPLGQEDQHQGVIDLVEMKAVRYLDEELGAKFEVIEVPPEHAASAAKARDLMIEKVAEAAHEAGDDVLFEKFVHGEKPTVREIKAAIRKATIAMTLFPVICGSAFKNKGIQPMLDAVVDYLPSPLDVAPTLANDPNKNGELVPRPPQDDAPFSALVFKIMTDPFVGQLAFIRVYSGTM
;
A
#
# COMPACT_ATOMS: atom_id res chain seq x y z
N MET A 1 9.84 -5.84 2.50
CA MET A 1 9.37 -7.23 2.49
C MET A 1 8.76 -7.53 1.13
N ALA A 2 9.21 -8.56 0.41
CA ALA A 2 8.61 -8.91 -0.88
C ALA A 2 7.22 -9.51 -0.68
N ILE A 3 6.19 -8.90 -1.30
CA ILE A 3 4.84 -9.47 -1.37
C ILE A 3 4.51 -10.00 -2.78
N GLN A 4 5.46 -9.83 -3.70
CA GLN A 4 5.39 -10.32 -5.08
C GLN A 4 6.75 -10.83 -5.53
N LEU A 5 6.73 -11.73 -6.51
CA LEU A 5 7.92 -12.15 -7.27
C LEU A 5 7.73 -11.84 -8.76
N PRO A 6 8.80 -11.56 -9.51
CA PRO A 6 8.68 -11.39 -10.95
C PRO A 6 8.41 -12.74 -11.63
N LEU A 7 7.49 -12.75 -12.60
CA LEU A 7 7.30 -13.85 -13.53
C LEU A 7 8.25 -13.66 -14.71
N GLY A 8 9.32 -14.44 -14.75
CA GLY A 8 10.44 -14.26 -15.66
C GLY A 8 11.36 -13.07 -15.29
N GLN A 9 12.46 -12.91 -16.02
CA GLN A 9 13.46 -11.86 -15.77
C GLN A 9 13.87 -11.17 -17.07
N GLU A 10 14.33 -9.92 -16.97
CA GLU A 10 14.85 -9.12 -18.10
C GLU A 10 13.88 -9.10 -19.30
N ASP A 11 14.29 -9.66 -20.43
CA ASP A 11 13.50 -9.75 -21.65
C ASP A 11 12.42 -10.81 -21.60
N GLN A 12 12.56 -11.79 -20.72
CA GLN A 12 11.55 -12.83 -20.47
C GLN A 12 10.55 -12.41 -19.38
N HIS A 13 10.55 -11.16 -18.92
CA HIS A 13 9.59 -10.68 -17.94
C HIS A 13 8.16 -10.62 -18.51
N GLN A 14 7.30 -11.49 -18.00
CA GLN A 14 5.92 -11.69 -18.46
C GLN A 14 4.88 -11.16 -17.49
N GLY A 15 5.26 -10.86 -16.25
CA GLY A 15 4.34 -10.33 -15.25
C GLY A 15 4.81 -10.54 -13.82
N VAL A 16 3.87 -10.75 -12.90
CA VAL A 16 4.16 -10.83 -11.46
C VAL A 16 3.44 -12.00 -10.83
N ILE A 17 4.01 -12.55 -9.77
CA ILE A 17 3.41 -13.56 -8.90
C ILE A 17 3.02 -12.87 -7.60
N ASP A 18 1.74 -12.85 -7.29
CA ASP A 18 1.20 -12.37 -6.03
C ASP A 18 1.33 -13.48 -4.96
N LEU A 19 2.11 -13.23 -3.91
CA LEU A 19 2.34 -14.19 -2.83
C LEU A 19 1.18 -14.23 -1.81
N VAL A 20 0.37 -13.18 -1.75
CA VAL A 20 -0.80 -13.08 -0.88
C VAL A 20 -1.89 -14.00 -1.40
N GLU A 21 -2.24 -13.85 -2.69
CA GLU A 21 -3.29 -14.64 -3.34
C GLU A 21 -2.77 -15.96 -3.94
N MET A 22 -1.45 -16.12 -4.05
CA MET A 22 -0.80 -17.26 -4.70
C MET A 22 -1.30 -17.48 -6.13
N LYS A 23 -1.29 -16.40 -6.91
CA LYS A 23 -1.64 -16.36 -8.33
C LYS A 23 -0.58 -15.60 -9.11
N ALA A 24 -0.44 -15.91 -10.39
CA ALA A 24 0.39 -15.14 -11.30
C ALA A 24 -0.48 -14.25 -12.20
N VAL A 25 -0.11 -12.99 -12.32
CA VAL A 25 -0.67 -12.03 -13.27
C VAL A 25 0.24 -12.01 -14.48
N ARG A 26 -0.20 -12.62 -15.58
CA ARG A 26 0.53 -12.68 -16.85
C ARG A 26 -0.04 -11.64 -17.83
N TYR A 27 0.83 -10.81 -18.40
CA TYR A 27 0.44 -9.78 -19.36
C TYR A 27 0.55 -10.32 -20.78
N LEU A 28 -0.47 -10.05 -21.60
CA LEU A 28 -0.51 -10.40 -23.01
C LEU A 28 0.16 -9.27 -23.81
N ASP A 29 1.24 -9.57 -24.52
CA ASP A 29 2.18 -8.59 -25.11
C ASP A 29 1.58 -7.68 -26.22
N GLU A 30 0.29 -7.80 -26.53
CA GLU A 30 -0.34 -7.13 -27.68
C GLU A 30 -1.02 -5.78 -27.36
N GLU A 31 -1.27 -5.45 -26.08
CA GLU A 31 -2.02 -4.23 -25.73
C GLU A 31 -1.50 -3.56 -24.46
N LEU A 32 -0.44 -2.73 -24.53
CA LEU A 32 0.01 -1.73 -23.51
C LEU A 32 -0.32 -2.02 -22.02
N GLY A 33 -0.22 -3.27 -21.56
CA GLY A 33 -0.65 -3.69 -20.21
C GLY A 33 -2.16 -3.76 -19.96
N ALA A 34 -3.03 -3.44 -20.92
CA ALA A 34 -4.48 -3.42 -20.78
C ALA A 34 -5.11 -4.81 -20.66
N LYS A 35 -4.47 -5.85 -21.23
CA LYS A 35 -4.91 -7.23 -21.12
C LYS A 35 -3.92 -8.07 -20.33
N PHE A 36 -4.39 -8.57 -19.20
CA PHE A 36 -3.70 -9.55 -18.39
C PHE A 36 -4.67 -10.67 -18.01
N GLU A 37 -4.09 -11.80 -17.63
CA GLU A 37 -4.81 -12.95 -17.11
C GLU A 37 -4.24 -13.34 -15.75
N VAL A 38 -5.14 -13.73 -14.85
CA VAL A 38 -4.78 -14.28 -13.55
C VAL A 38 -4.78 -15.80 -13.67
N ILE A 39 -3.61 -16.41 -13.56
CA ILE A 39 -3.38 -17.84 -13.70
C ILE A 39 -2.83 -18.43 -12.40
N GLU A 40 -2.85 -19.76 -12.29
CA GLU A 40 -2.10 -20.44 -11.23
C GLU A 40 -0.60 -20.14 -11.35
N VAL A 41 0.09 -20.17 -10.22
CA VAL A 41 1.56 -20.04 -10.21
C VAL A 41 2.16 -21.16 -11.09
N PRO A 42 2.94 -20.81 -12.14
CA PRO A 42 3.53 -21.81 -13.01
C PRO A 42 4.41 -22.80 -12.25
N PRO A 43 4.44 -24.10 -12.63
CA PRO A 43 5.15 -25.14 -11.89
C PRO A 43 6.64 -24.83 -11.65
N GLU A 44 7.30 -24.18 -12.60
CA GLU A 44 8.70 -23.74 -12.53
C GLU A 44 8.95 -22.71 -11.42
N HIS A 45 7.92 -21.96 -11.03
CA HIS A 45 7.97 -20.95 -9.98
C HIS A 45 7.30 -21.41 -8.67
N ALA A 46 6.62 -22.56 -8.65
CA ALA A 46 5.83 -23.01 -7.50
C ALA A 46 6.67 -23.16 -6.23
N ALA A 47 7.85 -23.76 -6.32
CA ALA A 47 8.72 -23.98 -5.16
C ALA A 47 9.30 -22.66 -4.60
N SER A 48 9.70 -21.73 -5.47
CA SER A 48 10.22 -20.43 -5.04
C SER A 48 9.13 -19.53 -4.48
N ALA A 49 7.93 -19.54 -5.09
CA ALA A 49 6.77 -18.81 -4.59
C ALA A 49 6.32 -19.34 -3.23
N ALA A 50 6.26 -20.66 -3.02
CA ALA A 50 5.92 -21.25 -1.73
C ALA A 50 6.91 -20.82 -0.63
N LYS A 51 8.21 -20.95 -0.89
CA LYS A 51 9.26 -20.52 0.06
C LYS A 51 9.19 -19.02 0.37
N ALA A 52 8.98 -18.19 -0.65
CA ALA A 52 8.86 -16.75 -0.48
C ALA A 52 7.58 -16.37 0.29
N ARG A 53 6.48 -17.08 0.06
CA ARG A 53 5.23 -16.89 0.79
C ARG A 53 5.39 -17.23 2.27
N ASP A 54 6.03 -18.34 2.60
CA ASP A 54 6.24 -18.73 4.00
C ASP A 54 7.07 -17.67 4.75
N LEU A 55 8.16 -17.20 4.13
CA LEU A 55 8.97 -16.11 4.65
C LEU A 55 8.19 -14.80 4.77
N MET A 56 7.35 -14.48 3.77
CA MET A 56 6.49 -13.30 3.80
C MET A 56 5.52 -13.38 4.98
N ILE A 57 4.85 -14.52 5.18
CA ILE A 57 3.89 -14.70 6.29
C ILE A 57 4.59 -14.56 7.63
N GLU A 58 5.73 -15.23 7.83
CA GLU A 58 6.53 -15.11 9.05
C GLU A 58 6.82 -13.64 9.39
N LYS A 59 7.35 -12.89 8.41
CA LYS A 59 7.80 -11.52 8.63
C LYS A 59 6.66 -10.51 8.74
N VAL A 60 5.56 -10.74 8.02
CA VAL A 60 4.34 -9.95 8.16
C VAL A 60 3.71 -10.19 9.53
N ALA A 61 3.72 -11.43 10.02
CA ALA A 61 3.20 -11.76 11.34
C ALA A 61 4.01 -11.08 12.46
N GLU A 62 5.34 -11.14 12.40
CA GLU A 62 6.24 -10.41 13.31
C GLU A 62 5.98 -8.90 13.29
N ALA A 63 5.94 -8.29 12.10
CA ALA A 63 5.77 -6.84 11.97
C ALA A 63 4.37 -6.34 12.37
N ALA A 64 3.33 -7.16 12.16
CA ALA A 64 1.97 -6.85 12.60
C ALA A 64 1.84 -6.96 14.12
N HIS A 65 2.47 -7.97 14.73
CA HIS A 65 2.55 -8.11 16.19
C HIS A 65 3.23 -6.89 16.83
N GLU A 66 4.35 -6.42 16.26
CA GLU A 66 5.01 -5.17 16.70
C GLU A 66 4.10 -3.94 16.58
N ALA A 67 3.19 -3.95 15.60
CA ALA A 67 2.18 -2.91 15.38
C ALA A 67 0.92 -3.09 16.25
N GLY A 68 0.88 -4.11 17.13
CA GLY A 68 -0.23 -4.41 18.04
C GLY A 68 -1.38 -5.21 17.41
N ASP A 69 -1.10 -6.08 16.43
CA ASP A 69 -2.05 -7.04 15.86
C ASP A 69 -1.48 -8.46 15.87
N ASP A 70 -2.01 -9.30 16.77
CA ASP A 70 -1.48 -10.63 17.07
C ASP A 70 -2.11 -11.74 16.21
N VAL A 71 -3.14 -11.42 15.41
CA VAL A 71 -3.96 -12.43 14.72
C VAL A 71 -3.14 -13.34 13.82
N LEU A 72 -2.23 -12.75 13.03
CA LEU A 72 -1.41 -13.53 12.10
C LEU A 72 -0.26 -14.26 12.83
N PHE A 73 0.24 -13.68 13.92
CA PHE A 73 1.31 -14.25 14.73
C PHE A 73 0.86 -15.51 15.46
N GLU A 74 -0.31 -15.51 16.09
CA GLU A 74 -0.86 -16.69 16.75
C GLU A 74 -1.04 -17.85 15.76
N LYS A 75 -1.63 -17.57 14.58
CA LYS A 75 -1.80 -18.59 13.53
C LYS A 75 -0.48 -19.17 13.07
N PHE A 76 0.53 -18.33 12.87
CA PHE A 76 1.86 -18.77 12.48
C PHE A 76 2.47 -19.71 13.53
N VAL A 77 2.41 -19.34 14.82
CA VAL A 77 2.92 -20.15 15.94
C VAL A 77 2.19 -21.51 16.05
N HIS A 78 0.90 -21.54 15.75
CA HIS A 78 0.09 -22.76 15.79
C HIS A 78 0.11 -23.57 14.48
N GLY A 79 0.83 -23.11 13.45
CA GLY A 79 0.89 -23.79 12.15
C GLY A 79 -0.43 -23.75 11.37
N GLU A 80 -1.31 -22.80 11.68
CA GLU A 80 -2.58 -22.60 11.00
C GLU A 80 -2.38 -21.80 9.71
N LYS A 81 -3.16 -22.13 8.67
CA LYS A 81 -3.11 -21.41 7.39
C LYS A 81 -3.92 -20.11 7.48
N PRO A 82 -3.29 -18.94 7.31
CA PRO A 82 -4.03 -17.68 7.30
C PRO A 82 -4.80 -17.49 5.99
N THR A 83 -5.92 -16.78 6.08
CA THR A 83 -6.72 -16.37 4.93
C THR A 83 -6.08 -15.17 4.23
N VAL A 84 -6.40 -14.97 2.95
CA VAL A 84 -5.96 -13.78 2.17
C VAL A 84 -6.33 -12.49 2.89
N ARG A 85 -7.54 -12.40 3.45
CA ARG A 85 -8.01 -11.22 4.18
C ARG A 85 -7.14 -10.90 5.40
N GLU A 86 -6.77 -11.92 6.18
CA GLU A 86 -5.91 -11.76 7.36
C GLU A 86 -4.50 -11.33 6.97
N ILE A 87 -3.93 -11.91 5.91
CA ILE A 87 -2.63 -11.50 5.39
C ILE A 87 -2.68 -10.03 4.96
N LYS A 88 -3.69 -9.62 4.18
CA LYS A 88 -3.84 -8.22 3.75
C LYS A 88 -4.00 -7.26 4.92
N ALA A 89 -4.81 -7.62 5.92
CA ALA A 89 -5.00 -6.80 7.12
C ALA A 89 -3.69 -6.60 7.90
N ALA A 90 -2.93 -7.67 8.10
CA ALA A 90 -1.63 -7.62 8.79
C ALA A 90 -0.60 -6.78 8.01
N ILE A 91 -0.52 -6.94 6.68
CA ILE A 91 0.33 -6.10 5.82
C ILE A 91 -0.05 -4.63 5.97
N ARG A 92 -1.35 -4.29 5.88
CA ARG A 92 -1.84 -2.91 6.03
C ARG A 92 -1.45 -2.34 7.39
N LYS A 93 -1.70 -3.09 8.47
CA LYS A 93 -1.38 -2.68 9.84
C LYS A 93 0.10 -2.37 10.01
N ALA A 94 0.97 -3.27 9.57
CA ALA A 94 2.42 -3.10 9.64
C ALA A 94 2.91 -1.94 8.73
N THR A 95 2.27 -1.73 7.58
CA THR A 95 2.59 -0.62 6.66
C THR A 95 2.25 0.73 7.28
N ILE A 96 1.06 0.88 7.87
CA ILE A 96 0.63 2.12 8.52
C ILE A 96 1.49 2.42 9.76
N ALA A 97 1.88 1.38 10.50
CA ALA A 97 2.78 1.51 11.64
C ALA A 97 4.26 1.72 11.25
N MET A 98 4.58 1.65 9.95
CA MET A 98 5.95 1.74 9.42
C MET A 98 6.92 0.66 9.97
N THR A 99 6.40 -0.47 10.45
CA THR A 99 7.21 -1.63 10.89
C THR A 99 7.59 -2.54 9.70
N LEU A 100 6.87 -2.42 8.58
CA LEU A 100 7.14 -3.15 7.35
C LEU A 100 6.81 -2.32 6.11
N PHE A 101 7.64 -2.45 5.08
CA PHE A 101 7.42 -1.82 3.77
C PHE A 101 7.15 -2.92 2.72
N PRO A 102 5.94 -3.01 2.16
CA PRO A 102 5.63 -3.97 1.10
C PRO A 102 6.41 -3.64 -0.17
N VAL A 103 7.08 -4.63 -0.73
CA VAL A 103 7.86 -4.53 -1.97
C VAL A 103 7.12 -5.27 -3.07
N ILE A 104 6.87 -4.54 -4.13
CA ILE A 104 6.10 -4.90 -5.32
C ILE A 104 7.05 -4.80 -6.50
N CYS A 105 6.85 -5.61 -7.53
CA CYS A 105 7.70 -5.61 -8.71
C CYS A 105 6.91 -5.34 -9.99
N GLY A 106 7.60 -4.91 -11.04
CA GLY A 106 7.00 -4.60 -12.33
C GLY A 106 7.94 -3.81 -13.23
N SER A 107 7.46 -3.49 -14.43
CA SER A 107 8.13 -2.64 -15.40
C SER A 107 7.14 -1.60 -15.92
N ALA A 108 7.35 -0.34 -15.52
CA ALA A 108 6.55 0.77 -16.05
C ALA A 108 6.76 0.94 -17.56
N PHE A 109 7.99 0.76 -18.04
CA PHE A 109 8.33 0.86 -19.46
C PHE A 109 7.62 -0.20 -20.32
N LYS A 110 7.51 -1.43 -19.82
CA LYS A 110 6.80 -2.53 -20.50
C LYS A 110 5.30 -2.58 -20.16
N ASN A 111 4.79 -1.65 -19.33
CA ASN A 111 3.41 -1.63 -18.82
C ASN A 111 2.98 -2.92 -18.12
N LYS A 112 3.87 -3.54 -17.33
CA LYS A 112 3.59 -4.78 -16.58
C LYS A 112 3.74 -4.53 -15.08
N GLY A 113 2.70 -4.81 -14.29
CA GLY A 113 2.74 -4.72 -12.82
C GLY A 113 2.29 -3.37 -12.23
N ILE A 114 1.86 -2.40 -13.04
CA ILE A 114 1.35 -1.12 -12.54
C ILE A 114 -0.01 -1.30 -11.85
N GLN A 115 -0.88 -2.11 -12.43
CA GLN A 115 -2.23 -2.38 -11.95
C GLN A 115 -2.21 -2.99 -10.53
N PRO A 116 -1.50 -4.11 -10.27
CA PRO A 116 -1.41 -4.65 -8.91
C PRO A 116 -0.67 -3.72 -7.94
N MET A 117 0.19 -2.81 -8.43
CA MET A 117 0.77 -1.77 -7.59
C MET A 117 -0.28 -0.75 -7.13
N LEU A 118 -1.20 -0.35 -8.01
CA LEU A 118 -2.33 0.52 -7.63
C LEU A 118 -3.30 -0.18 -6.68
N ASP A 119 -3.55 -1.48 -6.86
CA ASP A 119 -4.37 -2.25 -5.92
C ASP A 119 -3.72 -2.28 -4.53
N ALA A 120 -2.40 -2.46 -4.47
CA ALA A 120 -1.65 -2.42 -3.21
C ALA A 120 -1.66 -1.03 -2.53
N VAL A 121 -1.75 0.06 -3.30
CA VAL A 121 -1.97 1.40 -2.73
C VAL A 121 -3.29 1.44 -1.97
N VAL A 122 -4.36 0.89 -2.56
CA VAL A 122 -5.68 0.83 -1.91
C VAL A 122 -5.64 -0.10 -0.70
N ASP A 123 -5.07 -1.29 -0.85
CA ASP A 123 -5.07 -2.31 0.19
C ASP A 123 -4.20 -1.92 1.40
N TYR A 124 -3.03 -1.31 1.18
CA TYR A 124 -2.01 -1.21 2.23
C TYR A 124 -1.65 0.21 2.68
N LEU A 125 -1.88 1.25 1.86
CA LEU A 125 -1.55 2.63 2.26
C LEU A 125 -2.65 3.27 3.12
N PRO A 126 -2.29 4.21 4.02
CA PRO A 126 -3.25 4.84 4.92
C PRO A 126 -4.25 5.73 4.17
N SER A 127 -5.48 5.73 4.66
CA SER A 127 -6.45 6.79 4.41
C SER A 127 -6.21 7.98 5.36
N PRO A 128 -6.81 9.16 5.14
CA PRO A 128 -6.72 10.27 6.08
C PRO A 128 -7.18 9.92 7.51
N LEU A 129 -8.07 8.93 7.66
CA LEU A 129 -8.58 8.46 8.96
C LEU A 129 -7.60 7.54 9.69
N ASP A 130 -6.63 6.97 8.98
CA ASP A 130 -5.63 6.04 9.54
C ASP A 130 -4.41 6.74 10.12
N VAL A 131 -4.33 8.07 9.98
CA VAL A 131 -3.19 8.89 10.42
C VAL A 131 -3.60 9.77 11.59
N ALA A 132 -2.67 9.98 12.53
CA ALA A 132 -2.89 10.89 13.65
C ALA A 132 -3.28 12.29 13.16
N PRO A 133 -4.22 12.98 13.85
CA PRO A 133 -4.57 14.36 13.55
C PRO A 133 -3.35 15.27 13.45
N THR A 134 -3.36 16.17 12.47
CA THR A 134 -2.29 17.17 12.33
C THR A 134 -2.36 18.15 13.49
N LEU A 135 -1.21 18.49 14.09
CA LEU A 135 -1.15 19.48 15.16
C LEU A 135 -0.95 20.89 14.58
N ALA A 136 -1.63 21.87 15.17
CA ALA A 136 -1.53 23.27 14.79
C ALA A 136 -1.31 24.16 16.02
N ASN A 137 -0.55 25.25 15.88
CA ASN A 137 -0.40 26.24 16.95
C ASN A 137 -1.68 27.07 17.09
N ASP A 138 -2.23 27.18 18.30
CA ASP A 138 -3.34 28.08 18.59
C ASP A 138 -2.82 29.45 19.04
N PRO A 139 -3.01 30.53 18.24
CA PRO A 139 -2.54 31.86 18.58
C PRO A 139 -3.25 32.45 19.81
N ASN A 140 -4.44 31.96 20.15
CA ASN A 140 -5.19 32.42 21.32
C ASN A 140 -4.76 31.71 22.62
N LYS A 141 -3.98 30.63 22.52
CA LYS A 141 -3.47 29.85 23.64
C LYS A 141 -1.96 29.84 23.71
N ASN A 142 -1.34 30.99 23.44
CA ASN A 142 0.11 31.17 23.56
C ASN A 142 0.94 30.16 22.73
N GLY A 143 0.40 29.70 21.59
CA GLY A 143 1.08 28.73 20.72
C GLY A 143 0.96 27.27 21.16
N GLU A 144 0.03 26.91 22.04
CA GLU A 144 -0.27 25.51 22.36
C GLU A 144 -0.64 24.71 21.10
N LEU A 145 -0.16 23.46 21.02
CA LEU A 145 -0.47 22.56 19.93
C LEU A 145 -1.87 21.95 20.12
N VAL A 146 -2.78 22.27 19.21
CA VAL A 146 -4.13 21.71 19.16
C VAL A 146 -4.29 20.75 17.97
N PRO A 147 -4.94 19.59 18.15
CA PRO A 147 -5.17 18.65 17.05
C PRO A 147 -6.22 19.18 16.05
N ARG A 148 -6.03 18.84 14.77
CA ARG A 148 -6.96 19.06 13.67
C ARG A 148 -7.48 17.71 13.17
N PRO A 149 -8.63 17.24 13.69
CA PRO A 149 -9.15 15.92 13.37
C PRO A 149 -9.64 15.88 11.92
N PRO A 150 -9.44 14.77 11.18
CA PRO A 150 -9.90 14.62 9.80
C PRO A 150 -11.42 14.38 9.73
N GLN A 151 -12.19 15.40 10.11
CA GLN A 151 -13.65 15.39 10.18
C GLN A 151 -14.22 16.61 9.46
N ASP A 152 -15.33 16.43 8.76
CA ASP A 152 -15.97 17.48 7.95
C ASP A 152 -16.63 18.58 8.79
N ASP A 153 -17.04 18.27 10.02
CA ASP A 153 -17.67 19.18 10.99
C ASP A 153 -16.66 19.90 11.90
N ALA A 154 -15.38 19.55 11.81
CA ALA A 154 -14.31 20.23 12.53
C ALA A 154 -14.02 21.63 11.93
N PRO A 155 -13.42 22.57 12.69
CA PRO A 155 -13.03 23.87 12.15
C PRO A 155 -12.04 23.73 10.99
N PHE A 156 -12.31 24.41 9.87
CA PHE A 156 -11.48 24.32 8.66
C PHE A 156 -9.99 24.56 8.92
N SER A 157 -9.15 23.66 8.41
CA SER A 157 -7.69 23.82 8.40
C SER A 157 -7.07 23.21 7.16
N ALA A 158 -6.20 23.96 6.48
CA ALA A 158 -5.49 23.50 5.29
C ALA A 158 -4.06 24.04 5.21
N LEU A 159 -3.19 23.32 4.50
CA LEU A 159 -1.82 23.74 4.19
C LEU A 159 -1.69 24.02 2.69
N VAL A 160 -1.26 25.23 2.33
CA VAL A 160 -0.82 25.55 0.97
C VAL A 160 0.55 24.92 0.75
N PHE A 161 0.65 23.97 -0.19
CA PHE A 161 1.91 23.28 -0.46
C PHE A 161 2.50 23.62 -1.84
N LYS A 162 1.71 24.22 -2.74
CA LYS A 162 2.20 24.65 -4.05
C LYS A 162 1.46 25.90 -4.54
N ILE A 163 2.22 26.84 -5.08
CA ILE A 163 1.70 28.00 -5.81
C ILE A 163 2.14 27.86 -7.27
N MET A 164 1.21 28.08 -8.19
CA MET A 164 1.46 28.04 -9.64
C MET A 164 0.73 29.21 -10.31
N THR A 165 1.38 29.88 -11.25
CA THR A 165 0.73 30.93 -12.06
C THR A 165 0.27 30.32 -13.38
N ASP A 166 -1.02 30.40 -13.64
CA ASP A 166 -1.66 30.03 -14.89
C ASP A 166 -1.99 31.28 -15.73
N PRO A 167 -1.74 31.28 -17.06
CA PRO A 167 -1.96 32.44 -17.92
C PRO A 167 -3.41 32.90 -18.04
N PHE A 168 -4.39 32.02 -17.83
CA PHE A 168 -5.81 32.29 -18.03
C PHE A 168 -6.54 32.62 -16.73
N VAL A 169 -6.15 31.96 -15.62
CA VAL A 169 -6.85 32.08 -14.33
C VAL A 169 -6.02 32.74 -13.23
N GLY A 170 -4.76 33.10 -13.51
CA GLY A 170 -3.88 33.77 -12.56
C GLY A 170 -3.25 32.81 -11.55
N GLN A 171 -3.18 33.20 -10.28
CA GLN A 171 -2.47 32.43 -9.25
C GLN A 171 -3.34 31.30 -8.68
N LEU A 172 -2.85 30.06 -8.83
CA LEU A 172 -3.43 28.85 -8.25
C LEU A 172 -2.65 28.44 -7.00
N ALA A 173 -3.37 28.29 -5.88
CA ALA A 173 -2.83 27.76 -4.62
C ALA A 173 -3.38 26.34 -4.39
N PHE A 174 -2.50 25.35 -4.43
CA PHE A 174 -2.86 23.97 -4.11
C PHE A 174 -2.80 23.78 -2.60
N ILE A 175 -3.90 23.28 -2.05
CA ILE A 175 -4.07 23.06 -0.62
C ILE A 175 -4.28 21.59 -0.30
N ARG A 176 -3.75 21.16 0.85
CA ARG A 176 -4.17 19.94 1.53
C ARG A 176 -5.09 20.31 2.67
N VAL A 177 -6.37 19.93 2.58
CA VAL A 177 -7.32 20.07 3.68
C VAL A 177 -7.07 18.95 4.69
N TYR A 178 -7.00 19.32 5.98
CA TYR A 178 -6.79 18.39 7.10
C TYR A 178 -8.04 18.23 7.96
N SER A 179 -8.89 19.25 8.04
CA SER A 179 -10.13 19.24 8.82
C SER A 179 -11.12 20.27 8.27
N GLY A 180 -12.40 20.03 8.48
CA GLY A 180 -13.51 20.90 8.08
C GLY A 180 -13.76 20.98 6.57
N THR A 181 -14.62 21.93 6.21
CA THR A 181 -15.04 22.21 4.84
C THR A 181 -14.88 23.70 4.52
N MET A 182 -14.77 24.06 3.22
CA MET A 182 -14.57 25.43 2.71
C MET A 182 -15.71 25.83 1.78
#